data_AF-A0ABD1MPM5-F1
#
_entry.id   AF-A0ABD1MPM5-F1
#
_cell.length_a   1.000
_cell.length_b   1.000
_cell.length_c   1.000
_cell.angle_alpha   90.00
_cell.angle_beta   90.00
_cell.angle_gamma   90.00
#
_symmetry.space_group_name_H-M   'P 1'
#
loop_
_entity.id
_entity.type
_entity.pdbx_description
1 polymer ?
#
loop_
_entity_poly.entity_id
_entity_poly.type
_entity_poly.pdbx_seq_one_letter_code
_entity_poly.pdbx_strand_id
1 'polypeptide(L)'
;MPSIIHVGDPVADHKCWEKPEAMTEARPLIQVNASCPRLDVAAETAAAMALASLVFKKVDSTYSSTLLMHAKQLFSFANKNRGSYSENIPEVQTYYNSTGYGDEFLWAASWLYHATGDDSYLEFVTGQDGEDYAQWGSPTWFSWDNKLAGTQVLRKDKERSTNLGLNKN
;
A
#
# COMPACT_ATOMS: atom_id res chain seq x y z
N MET A 1 -6.09 8.12 -12.09
CA MET A 1 -6.47 6.79 -12.60
C MET A 1 -7.59 6.28 -11.71
N PRO A 2 -8.76 5.95 -12.26
CA PRO A 2 -9.77 5.23 -11.48
C PRO A 2 -9.25 3.82 -11.17
N SER A 3 -9.28 3.42 -9.90
CA SER A 3 -8.85 2.08 -9.47
C SER A 3 -10.00 1.40 -8.74
N ILE A 4 -10.36 0.19 -9.12
CA ILE A 4 -11.38 -0.61 -8.42
C ILE A 4 -10.76 -1.11 -7.11
N ILE A 5 -11.44 -0.90 -5.98
CA ILE A 5 -10.98 -1.33 -4.65
C ILE A 5 -11.92 -2.32 -3.97
N HIS A 6 -13.14 -2.50 -4.47
CA HIS A 6 -14.09 -3.45 -3.93
C HIS A 6 -15.02 -3.97 -5.03
N VAL A 7 -15.38 -5.24 -4.95
CA VAL A 7 -16.26 -5.93 -5.90
C VAL A 7 -17.24 -6.81 -5.15
N GLY A 8 -18.51 -6.40 -5.11
CA GLY A 8 -19.54 -7.06 -4.31
C GLY A 8 -20.26 -6.06 -3.40
N ASP A 9 -21.50 -6.39 -3.04
CA ASP A 9 -22.16 -5.80 -1.88
C ASP A 9 -21.95 -6.79 -0.73
N PRO A 10 -21.25 -6.40 0.35
CA PRO A 10 -20.94 -7.33 1.42
C PRO A 10 -22.18 -7.81 2.19
N VAL A 11 -23.28 -7.05 2.20
CA VAL A 11 -24.53 -7.49 2.83
C VAL A 11 -25.20 -8.60 2.03
N ALA A 12 -25.19 -8.48 0.70
CA ALA A 12 -25.74 -9.51 -0.19
C ALA A 12 -24.83 -10.75 -0.22
N ASP A 13 -23.53 -10.53 -0.36
CA ASP A 13 -22.50 -11.59 -0.42
C ASP A 13 -22.52 -12.46 0.85
N HIS A 14 -22.54 -11.87 2.04
CA HIS A 14 -22.55 -12.65 3.29
C HIS A 14 -23.90 -13.32 3.61
N LYS A 15 -24.99 -12.97 2.92
CA LYS A 15 -26.27 -13.69 3.00
C LYS A 15 -26.31 -14.89 2.04
N CYS A 16 -25.41 -14.92 1.04
CA CYS A 16 -25.30 -16.01 0.10
C CYS A 16 -24.45 -17.14 0.70
N TRP A 17 -24.98 -18.37 0.71
CA TRP A 17 -24.23 -19.57 1.07
C TRP A 17 -24.29 -20.55 -0.10
N GLU A 18 -23.54 -20.23 -1.15
CA GLU A 18 -23.46 -21.03 -2.36
C GLU A 18 -22.00 -21.21 -2.78
N LYS A 19 -21.78 -22.07 -3.77
CA LYS A 19 -20.47 -22.14 -4.43
C LYS A 19 -20.25 -20.83 -5.19
N PRO A 20 -19.04 -20.26 -5.18
CA PRO A 20 -18.80 -18.97 -5.83
C PRO A 20 -19.09 -18.98 -7.34
N GLU A 21 -18.98 -20.13 -8.01
CA GLU A 21 -19.30 -20.27 -9.44
C GLU A 21 -20.81 -20.31 -9.73
N ALA A 22 -21.63 -20.50 -8.70
CA ALA A 22 -23.10 -20.57 -8.79
C ALA A 22 -23.79 -19.25 -8.40
N MET A 23 -23.05 -18.29 -7.82
CA MET A 23 -23.59 -16.99 -7.43
C MET A 23 -24.18 -16.26 -8.62
N THR A 24 -25.34 -15.64 -8.42
CA THR A 24 -26.06 -14.86 -9.45
C THR A 24 -26.34 -13.42 -9.01
N GLU A 25 -26.00 -13.09 -7.77
CA GLU A 25 -26.18 -11.79 -7.16
C GLU A 25 -25.34 -10.72 -7.87
N ALA A 26 -25.85 -9.49 -7.87
CA ALA A 26 -25.11 -8.36 -8.40
C ALA A 26 -23.82 -8.12 -7.59
N ARG A 27 -22.70 -7.94 -8.29
CA ARG A 27 -21.40 -7.60 -7.69
C ARG A 27 -20.97 -6.19 -8.08
N PRO A 28 -21.50 -5.14 -7.42
CA PRO A 28 -21.17 -3.76 -7.74
C PRO A 28 -19.69 -3.46 -7.54
N LEU A 29 -19.17 -2.48 -8.30
CA LEU A 29 -17.78 -2.04 -8.22
C LEU A 29 -17.70 -0.74 -7.43
N ILE A 30 -16.76 -0.67 -6.50
CA ILE A 30 -16.38 0.57 -5.82
C ILE A 30 -15.04 1.01 -6.38
N GLN A 31 -14.97 2.26 -6.84
CA GLN A 31 -13.78 2.85 -7.43
C GLN A 31 -13.25 4.01 -6.62
N VAL A 32 -11.93 4.10 -6.58
CA VAL A 32 -11.17 5.21 -6.04
C VAL A 32 -10.92 6.24 -7.13
N ASN A 33 -11.17 7.50 -6.81
CA ASN A 33 -10.88 8.65 -7.64
C ASN A 33 -10.50 9.87 -6.76
N ALA A 34 -10.22 11.02 -7.35
CA ALA A 34 -9.80 12.20 -6.58
C ALA A 34 -10.83 12.66 -5.52
N SER A 35 -12.11 12.37 -5.74
CA SER A 35 -13.20 12.68 -4.80
C SER A 35 -13.42 11.60 -3.73
N CYS A 36 -12.86 10.39 -3.91
CA CYS A 36 -12.87 9.30 -2.92
C CYS A 36 -11.54 8.54 -3.00
N PRO A 37 -10.45 9.09 -2.42
CA PRO A 37 -9.10 8.70 -2.80
C PRO A 37 -8.53 7.47 -2.07
N ARG A 38 -9.14 7.00 -0.96
CA ARG A 38 -8.77 5.78 -0.19
C ARG A 38 -7.26 5.51 -0.18
N LEU A 39 -6.57 6.41 0.50
CA LEU A 39 -5.12 6.59 0.40
C LEU A 39 -4.33 5.39 0.92
N ASP A 40 -4.82 4.80 2.01
CA ASP A 40 -4.36 3.55 2.60
C ASP A 40 -4.35 2.40 1.57
N VAL A 41 -5.48 2.13 0.91
CA VAL A 41 -5.60 1.06 -0.08
C VAL A 41 -4.69 1.33 -1.28
N ALA A 42 -4.62 2.58 -1.74
CA ALA A 42 -3.75 2.96 -2.84
C ALA A 42 -2.25 2.79 -2.48
N ALA A 43 -1.86 3.16 -1.27
CA ALA A 43 -0.49 3.02 -0.77
C ALA A 43 -0.12 1.54 -0.54
N GLU A 44 -0.99 0.74 0.07
CA GLU A 44 -0.75 -0.71 0.25
C GLU A 44 -0.65 -1.43 -1.12
N THR A 45 -1.49 -1.05 -2.08
CA THR A 45 -1.39 -1.58 -3.45
C THR A 45 -0.08 -1.18 -4.12
N ALA A 46 0.40 0.05 -3.89
CA ALA A 46 1.70 0.49 -4.37
C ALA A 46 2.84 -0.33 -3.75
N ALA A 47 2.78 -0.60 -2.44
CA ALA A 47 3.74 -1.44 -1.73
C ALA A 47 3.79 -2.86 -2.32
N ALA A 48 2.62 -3.49 -2.50
CA ALA A 48 2.50 -4.82 -3.08
C ALA A 48 3.09 -4.90 -4.50
N MET A 49 2.79 -3.92 -5.36
CA MET A 49 3.34 -3.88 -6.71
C MET A 49 4.84 -3.61 -6.73
N ALA A 50 5.35 -2.75 -5.85
CA ALA A 50 6.79 -2.51 -5.71
C ALA A 50 7.54 -3.77 -5.26
N LEU A 51 7.04 -4.47 -4.24
CA LEU A 51 7.57 -5.75 -3.79
C LEU A 51 7.51 -6.80 -4.91
N ALA A 52 6.37 -6.96 -5.57
CA ALA A 52 6.23 -7.90 -6.68
C ALA A 52 7.21 -7.59 -7.82
N SER A 53 7.46 -6.31 -8.11
CA SER A 53 8.45 -5.93 -9.13
C SER A 53 9.85 -6.47 -8.81
N LEU A 54 10.24 -6.54 -7.53
CA LEU A 54 11.51 -7.14 -7.11
C LEU A 54 11.53 -8.66 -7.33
N VAL A 55 10.42 -9.34 -7.00
CA VAL A 55 10.27 -10.79 -7.18
C VAL A 55 10.39 -11.17 -8.67
N PHE A 56 9.70 -10.44 -9.54
CA PHE A 56 9.68 -10.74 -10.98
C PHE A 56 10.93 -10.25 -11.73
N LYS A 57 11.78 -9.42 -11.12
CA LYS A 57 12.91 -8.73 -11.79
C LYS A 57 13.80 -9.63 -12.64
N LYS A 58 14.06 -10.87 -12.20
CA LYS A 58 14.93 -11.82 -12.91
C LYS A 58 14.19 -12.77 -13.87
N VAL A 59 12.92 -13.06 -13.59
CA VAL A 59 12.14 -14.08 -14.33
C VAL A 59 11.29 -13.45 -15.42
N ASP A 60 10.85 -12.21 -15.23
CA ASP A 60 10.07 -11.42 -16.19
C ASP A 60 10.31 -9.92 -15.95
N SER A 61 11.33 -9.39 -16.63
CA SER A 61 11.73 -7.98 -16.48
C SER A 61 10.71 -7.01 -17.06
N THR A 62 9.93 -7.44 -18.07
CA THR A 62 8.86 -6.64 -18.66
C THR A 62 7.72 -6.48 -17.66
N TYR A 63 7.26 -7.57 -17.06
CA TYR A 63 6.22 -7.52 -16.04
C TYR A 63 6.68 -6.79 -14.77
N SER A 64 7.92 -7.02 -14.34
CA SER A 64 8.55 -6.27 -13.25
C SER A 64 8.51 -4.75 -13.50
N SER A 65 8.81 -4.30 -14.72
CA SER A 65 8.76 -2.88 -15.09
C SER A 65 7.33 -2.33 -15.08
N THR A 66 6.35 -3.10 -15.55
CA THR A 66 4.93 -2.73 -15.49
C THR A 66 4.44 -2.58 -14.04
N LEU A 67 4.78 -3.53 -13.17
CA LEU A 67 4.44 -3.48 -11.74
C LEU A 67 5.06 -2.24 -11.08
N LEU A 68 6.34 -1.98 -11.32
CA LEU A 68 7.02 -0.82 -10.74
C LEU A 68 6.44 0.51 -11.23
N MET A 69 6.09 0.59 -12.51
CA MET A 69 5.42 1.77 -13.08
C MET A 69 4.09 2.04 -12.36
N HIS A 70 3.26 1.02 -12.18
CA HIS A 70 1.98 1.17 -11.49
C HIS A 70 2.15 1.47 -10.00
N ALA A 71 3.14 0.87 -9.33
CA ALA A 71 3.48 1.20 -7.95
C ALA A 71 3.76 2.70 -7.77
N LYS A 72 4.59 3.28 -8.65
CA LYS A 72 4.90 4.71 -8.64
C LYS A 72 3.67 5.58 -8.90
N GLN A 73 2.81 5.17 -9.84
CA GLN A 73 1.58 5.90 -10.16
C GLN A 73 0.60 5.91 -8.99
N LEU A 74 0.40 4.77 -8.33
CA LEU A 74 -0.49 4.63 -7.17
C LEU A 74 0.03 5.43 -5.98
N PHE A 75 1.33 5.34 -5.66
CA PHE A 75 1.93 6.14 -4.60
C PHE A 75 1.82 7.64 -4.90
N SER A 76 2.11 8.08 -6.13
CA SER A 76 1.95 9.48 -6.52
C SER A 76 0.49 9.95 -6.44
N PHE A 77 -0.45 9.10 -6.85
CA PHE A 77 -1.88 9.37 -6.73
C PHE A 77 -2.28 9.55 -5.26
N ALA A 78 -1.94 8.60 -4.39
CA ALA A 78 -2.26 8.71 -2.96
C ALA A 78 -1.63 9.99 -2.37
N ASN A 79 -0.35 10.22 -2.64
CA ASN A 79 0.40 11.36 -2.08
C ASN A 79 -0.19 12.72 -2.48
N LYS A 80 -0.72 12.83 -3.71
CA LYS A 80 -1.35 14.07 -4.20
C LYS A 80 -2.74 14.33 -3.62
N ASN A 81 -3.43 13.31 -3.12
CA ASN A 81 -4.81 13.41 -2.67
C ASN A 81 -4.97 13.33 -1.14
N ARG A 82 -3.88 13.58 -0.37
CA ARG A 82 -3.90 13.60 1.11
C ARG A 82 -4.97 14.52 1.71
N GLY A 83 -5.21 15.68 1.08
CA GLY A 83 -6.20 16.66 1.53
C GLY A 83 -7.66 16.27 1.29
N SER A 84 -7.91 15.21 0.52
CA SER A 84 -9.24 14.65 0.25
C SER A 84 -9.51 13.41 1.10
N TYR A 85 -8.76 13.24 2.20
CA TYR A 85 -9.04 12.23 3.22
C TYR A 85 -10.29 12.63 4.01
N SER A 86 -11.42 12.50 3.35
CA SER A 86 -12.74 12.63 3.93
C SER A 86 -13.63 11.72 3.11
N GLU A 87 -13.84 10.51 3.63
CA GLU A 87 -15.11 9.78 3.65
C GLU A 87 -14.84 8.28 3.74
N ASN A 88 -15.35 7.70 4.82
CA ASN A 88 -15.52 6.27 4.92
C ASN A 88 -16.64 5.87 3.95
N ILE A 89 -16.40 4.90 3.08
CA ILE A 89 -17.47 4.17 2.39
C ILE A 89 -18.09 3.24 3.45
N PRO A 90 -19.25 3.59 4.03
CA PRO A 90 -19.77 2.95 5.24
C PRO A 90 -19.95 1.43 5.07
N GLU A 91 -20.24 0.99 3.85
CA GLU A 91 -20.46 -0.40 3.48
C GLU A 91 -19.21 -1.25 3.69
N VAL A 92 -18.02 -0.72 3.40
CA VAL A 92 -16.74 -1.45 3.56
C VAL A 92 -16.21 -1.30 4.99
N GLN A 93 -16.51 -0.16 5.64
CA GLN A 93 -16.01 0.17 6.96
C GLN A 93 -16.39 -0.87 8.03
N THR A 94 -17.58 -1.45 7.93
CA THR A 94 -18.04 -2.47 8.89
C THR A 94 -17.15 -3.73 8.89
N TYR A 95 -16.38 -3.96 7.82
CA TYR A 95 -15.57 -5.17 7.63
C TYR A 95 -14.08 -4.88 7.73
N TYR A 96 -13.61 -3.84 7.04
CA TYR A 96 -12.22 -3.40 7.01
C TYR A 96 -12.16 -1.89 7.28
N ASN A 97 -12.32 -1.52 8.54
CA ASN A 97 -12.18 -0.13 8.99
C ASN A 97 -10.70 0.26 9.13
N SER A 98 -10.24 1.09 8.21
CA SER A 98 -8.92 1.70 8.30
C SER A 98 -8.82 2.66 9.48
N THR A 99 -7.76 2.55 10.27
CA THR A 99 -7.48 3.47 11.40
C THR A 99 -6.58 4.64 11.03
N GLY A 100 -5.91 4.57 9.87
CA GLY A 100 -5.01 5.59 9.36
C GLY A 100 -4.47 5.21 7.98
N TYR A 101 -3.72 6.12 7.36
CA TYR A 101 -3.01 5.85 6.10
C TYR A 101 -1.50 6.04 6.22
N GLY A 102 -1.04 6.70 7.30
CA GLY A 102 0.33 7.20 7.41
C GLY A 102 1.35 6.06 7.36
N ASP A 103 1.08 4.96 8.02
CA ASP A 103 1.93 3.79 8.04
C ASP A 103 1.93 3.04 6.70
N GLU A 104 0.82 3.01 5.94
CA GLU A 104 0.81 2.52 4.56
C GLU A 104 1.70 3.35 3.65
N PHE A 105 1.74 4.69 3.82
CA PHE A 105 2.65 5.53 3.05
C PHE A 105 4.11 5.22 3.35
N LEU A 106 4.47 5.07 4.63
CA LEU A 106 5.84 4.73 5.01
C LEU A 106 6.22 3.33 4.51
N TRP A 107 5.29 2.39 4.55
CA TRP A 107 5.46 1.04 4.03
C TRP A 107 5.66 1.03 2.51
N ALA A 108 4.82 1.75 1.77
CA ALA A 108 4.91 1.87 0.32
C ALA A 108 6.20 2.57 -0.11
N ALA A 109 6.57 3.66 0.55
CA ALA A 109 7.82 4.37 0.29
C ALA A 109 9.03 3.46 0.57
N SER A 110 9.01 2.67 1.65
CA SER A 110 10.07 1.70 1.94
C SER A 110 10.23 0.68 0.80
N TRP A 111 9.14 0.06 0.34
CA TRP A 111 9.21 -0.89 -0.79
C TRP A 111 9.61 -0.25 -2.11
N LEU A 112 9.13 0.97 -2.40
CA LEU A 112 9.53 1.73 -3.58
C LEU A 112 11.01 2.07 -3.55
N TYR A 113 11.54 2.44 -2.39
CA TYR A 113 12.97 2.62 -2.19
C TYR A 113 13.74 1.34 -2.52
N HIS A 114 13.35 0.20 -1.95
CA HIS A 114 13.99 -1.08 -2.23
C HIS A 114 13.91 -1.49 -3.71
N ALA A 115 12.80 -1.17 -4.39
CA ALA A 115 12.60 -1.49 -5.80
C ALA A 115 13.40 -0.60 -6.76
N THR A 116 13.67 0.66 -6.37
CA THR A 116 14.21 1.69 -7.27
C THR A 116 15.61 2.17 -6.93
N GLY A 117 15.99 2.15 -5.65
CA GLY A 117 17.16 2.85 -5.12
C GLY A 117 17.03 4.38 -5.13
N ASP A 118 15.83 4.93 -5.34
CA ASP A 118 15.59 6.37 -5.39
C ASP A 118 15.48 6.94 -3.97
N ASP A 119 16.48 7.73 -3.57
CA ASP A 119 16.62 8.27 -2.21
C ASP A 119 15.45 9.18 -1.81
N SER A 120 14.64 9.70 -2.73
CA SER A 120 13.44 10.48 -2.38
C SER A 120 12.43 9.66 -1.56
N TYR A 121 12.35 8.34 -1.81
CA TYR A 121 11.50 7.45 -1.00
C TYR A 121 12.10 7.15 0.36
N LEU A 122 13.43 7.12 0.47
CA LEU A 122 14.10 6.98 1.76
C LEU A 122 13.90 8.25 2.60
N GLU A 123 14.10 9.42 1.98
CA GLU A 123 13.86 10.73 2.58
C GLU A 123 12.40 10.87 3.05
N PHE A 124 11.44 10.35 2.28
CA PHE A 124 10.05 10.26 2.71
C PHE A 124 9.89 9.50 4.04
N VAL A 125 10.56 8.36 4.20
CA VAL A 125 10.45 7.52 5.40
C VAL A 125 11.25 8.07 6.59
N THR A 126 12.34 8.80 6.33
CA THR A 126 13.24 9.30 7.39
C THR A 126 13.08 10.78 7.71
N GLY A 127 12.42 11.55 6.84
CA GLY A 127 12.16 12.98 7.01
C GLY A 127 10.84 13.25 7.72
N GLN A 128 10.22 14.40 7.41
CA GLN A 128 9.02 14.88 8.11
C GLN A 128 7.85 13.88 8.08
N ASP A 129 7.59 13.26 6.93
CA ASP A 129 6.53 12.24 6.81
C ASP A 129 6.78 11.03 7.74
N GLY A 130 8.05 10.65 7.89
CA GLY A 130 8.50 9.64 8.86
C GLY A 130 8.29 10.06 10.31
N GLU A 131 8.58 11.32 10.65
CA GLU A 131 8.35 11.86 11.99
C GLU A 131 6.85 11.92 12.32
N ASP A 132 6.04 12.32 11.35
CA ASP A 132 4.60 12.52 11.52
C ASP A 132 3.84 11.21 11.68
N TYR A 133 4.19 10.17 10.91
CA TYR A 133 3.40 8.94 10.83
C TYR A 133 3.97 7.76 11.61
N ALA A 134 5.28 7.68 11.78
CA ALA A 134 5.87 6.41 12.12
C ALA A 134 5.75 6.02 13.59
N GLN A 135 5.59 7.02 14.47
CA GLN A 135 5.50 6.85 15.93
C GLN A 135 6.42 5.71 16.41
N TRP A 136 7.74 5.85 16.15
CA TRP A 136 8.76 4.78 16.18
C TRP A 136 9.00 4.07 17.53
N GLY A 137 8.01 4.05 18.43
CA GLY A 137 8.00 3.21 19.63
C GLY A 137 8.04 1.72 19.30
N SER A 138 7.44 0.91 20.17
CA SER A 138 7.42 -0.56 20.02
C SER A 138 6.07 -1.02 19.48
N PRO A 139 5.86 -1.06 18.15
CA PRO A 139 4.61 -1.55 17.58
C PRO A 139 4.38 -3.00 18.03
N THR A 140 3.17 -3.28 18.52
CA THR A 140 2.83 -4.55 19.18
C THR A 140 2.32 -5.61 18.20
N TRP A 141 1.99 -5.25 16.97
CA TRP A 141 1.50 -6.17 15.94
C TRP A 141 1.77 -5.64 14.52
N PHE A 142 1.74 -6.55 13.56
CA PHE A 142 1.68 -6.28 12.13
C PHE A 142 0.37 -6.86 11.60
N SER A 143 -0.41 -6.06 10.87
CA SER A 143 -1.73 -6.48 10.38
C SER A 143 -2.05 -5.81 9.04
N TRP A 144 -3.24 -6.07 8.50
CA TRP A 144 -3.74 -5.39 7.31
C TRP A 144 -3.98 -3.88 7.52
N ASP A 145 -4.07 -3.43 8.78
CA ASP A 145 -4.34 -2.05 9.18
C ASP A 145 -3.13 -1.37 9.85
N ASN A 146 -2.07 -2.12 10.18
CA ASN A 146 -0.87 -1.54 10.79
C ASN A 146 0.42 -2.11 10.20
N LYS A 147 1.20 -1.25 9.55
CA LYS A 147 2.44 -1.59 8.84
C LYS A 147 3.72 -1.18 9.58
N LEU A 148 3.61 -0.49 10.71
CA LEU A 148 4.77 0.11 11.40
C LEU A 148 5.84 -0.92 11.76
N ALA A 149 5.45 -2.09 12.27
CA ALA A 149 6.40 -3.15 12.59
C ALA A 149 7.17 -3.64 11.34
N GLY A 150 6.49 -3.78 10.20
CA GLY A 150 7.12 -4.16 8.93
C GLY A 150 8.05 -3.06 8.41
N THR A 151 7.59 -1.82 8.40
CA THR A 151 8.37 -0.64 7.98
C THR A 151 9.65 -0.48 8.80
N GLN A 152 9.60 -0.71 10.12
CA GLN A 152 10.77 -0.67 10.99
C GLN A 152 11.85 -1.69 10.60
N VAL A 153 11.46 -2.88 10.17
CA VAL A 153 12.41 -3.92 9.72
C VAL A 153 13.10 -3.47 8.43
N LEU A 154 12.33 -3.04 7.43
CA LEU A 154 12.88 -2.58 6.14
C LEU A 154 13.88 -1.43 6.30
N ARG A 155 13.56 -0.46 7.17
CA ARG A 155 14.44 0.67 7.45
C ARG A 155 15.78 0.21 8.04
N LYS A 156 15.75 -0.71 9.01
CA LYS A 156 16.95 -1.24 9.69
C LYS A 156 17.83 -2.07 8.77
N ASP A 157 17.25 -2.83 7.85
CA ASP A 157 18.02 -3.60 6.87
C ASP A 157 18.91 -2.67 6.02
N LYS A 158 18.44 -1.46 5.70
CA LYS A 158 19.26 -0.48 4.99
C LYS A 158 20.29 0.22 5.88
N GLU A 159 19.93 0.67 7.08
CA GLU A 159 20.90 1.23 8.03
C GLU A 159 22.09 0.27 8.22
N ARG A 160 21.80 -1.02 8.32
CA ARG A 160 22.81 -2.09 8.41
C ARG A 160 23.63 -2.25 7.12
N SER A 161 23.01 -2.21 5.93
CA SER A 161 23.74 -2.27 4.64
C SER A 161 24.68 -1.08 4.45
N THR A 162 24.26 0.13 4.86
CA THR A 162 25.07 1.35 4.80
C THR A 162 26.23 1.29 5.79
N ASN A 163 25.99 0.87 7.03
CA ASN A 163 27.02 0.72 8.06
C ASN A 163 28.03 -0.40 7.75
N LEU A 164 27.64 -1.43 7.00
CA LEU A 164 28.52 -2.51 6.56
C LEU A 164 29.22 -2.23 5.22
N GLY A 165 29.01 -1.06 4.60
CA GLY A 165 29.65 -0.71 3.33
C GLY A 165 29.23 -1.60 2.14
N LEU A 166 28.08 -2.29 2.25
CA LEU A 166 27.60 -3.25 1.24
C LEU A 166 26.91 -2.58 0.05
N ASN A 167 26.78 -1.25 0.04
CA ASN A 167 26.22 -0.50 -1.09
C ASN A 167 27.27 -0.30 -2.20
N LYS A 168 27.68 -1.38 -2.88
CA LYS A 168 28.26 -1.33 -4.23
C LYS A 168 27.90 -2.61 -4.99
N ASN A 169 26.93 -2.49 -5.91
CA ASN A 169 26.86 -3.09 -7.25
C ASN A 169 25.40 -3.17 -7.72
#